data_AF-A0A349LZZ8-F1
#
_entry.id   AF-A0A349LZZ8-F1
#
_cell.length_a   1.000
_cell.length_b   1.000
_cell.length_c   1.000
_cell.angle_alpha   90.00
_cell.angle_beta   90.00
_cell.angle_gamma   90.00
#
_symmetry.space_group_name_H-M   'P 1'
#
loop_
_entity.id
_entity.type
_entity.pdbx_description
1 polymer ?
#
loop_
_entity_poly.entity_id
_entity_poly.type
_entity_poly.pdbx_seq_one_letter_code
_entity_poly.pdbx_strand_id
1 'polypeptide(L)'
;MAQDIGGQMPLFRARLMLEEGQADRALPVLEAFQPEDEKERQEKTYLLGWCYVSARRWDDAMSVLSPLPKFVEGDGGEESRPERVRLAHCLLRLGVAAVNLLQYEDASRHFTKCLKVLNDKKIQLPIAKLKAR
;
A
#
# COMPACT_ATOMS: atom_id res chain seq x y z
N MET A 1 -6.17 32.29 -2.77
CA MET A 1 -6.61 31.15 -1.94
C MET A 1 -5.51 30.12 -1.97
N ALA A 2 -4.61 30.15 -1.00
CA ALA A 2 -3.54 29.17 -0.87
C ALA A 2 -4.19 27.87 -0.37
N GLN A 3 -4.21 26.83 -1.20
CA GLN A 3 -4.56 25.49 -0.75
C GLN A 3 -3.55 25.10 0.32
N ASP A 4 -4.05 24.65 1.46
CA ASP A 4 -3.26 24.17 2.57
C ASP A 4 -2.44 22.95 2.14
N ILE A 5 -1.15 23.16 1.87
CA ILE A 5 -0.17 22.10 1.56
C ILE A 5 0.30 21.42 2.87
N GLY A 6 -0.13 21.91 4.04
CA GLY A 6 0.34 21.48 5.35
C GLY A 6 -0.03 20.04 5.69
N GLY A 7 -1.23 19.58 5.32
CA GLY A 7 -1.72 18.21 5.60
C GLY A 7 -1.09 17.12 4.71
N GLN A 8 -0.75 17.43 3.46
CA GLN A 8 -0.21 16.42 2.52
C GLN A 8 1.30 16.25 2.58
N MET A 9 2.02 17.26 3.09
CA MET A 9 3.49 17.25 3.18
C MET A 9 4.04 16.07 4.03
N PRO A 10 3.45 15.71 5.19
CA PRO A 10 3.90 14.56 5.98
C PRO A 10 3.76 13.21 5.26
N LEU A 11 2.62 12.96 4.60
CA LEU A 11 2.39 11.73 3.84
C LEU A 11 3.31 11.63 2.63
N PHE A 12 3.49 12.72 1.90
CA PHE A 12 4.43 12.79 0.78
C PHE A 12 5.87 12.51 1.24
N ARG A 13 6.29 13.12 2.35
CA ARG A 13 7.62 12.90 2.93
C ARG A 13 7.82 11.46 3.40
N ALA A 14 6.84 10.87 4.07
CA ALA A 14 6.89 9.48 4.51
C ALA A 14 6.99 8.51 3.31
N ARG A 15 6.26 8.79 2.23
CA ARG A 15 6.36 8.04 0.97
C ARG A 15 7.77 8.13 0.37
N LEU A 16 8.36 9.32 0.30
CA LEU A 16 9.73 9.50 -0.20
C LEU A 16 10.74 8.72 0.64
N MET A 17 10.63 8.81 1.97
CA MET A 17 11.47 8.03 2.90
C MET A 17 11.35 6.52 2.63
N LEU A 18 10.14 6.01 2.38
CA LEU A 18 9.92 4.60 2.06
C LEU A 18 10.52 4.18 0.72
N GLU A 19 10.44 5.04 -0.29
CA GLU A 19 11.08 4.82 -1.59
C GLU A 19 12.61 4.78 -1.46
N GLU A 20 13.18 5.56 -0.53
CA GLU A 20 14.59 5.54 -0.16
C GLU A 20 14.97 4.39 0.81
N GLY A 21 14.02 3.52 1.18
CA GLY A 21 14.25 2.40 2.10
C GLY A 21 14.35 2.80 3.59
N GLN A 22 14.08 4.05 3.94
CA GLN A 22 14.17 4.59 5.29
C GLN A 22 12.86 4.38 6.09
N ALA A 23 12.40 3.12 6.17
CA ALA A 23 11.15 2.78 6.84
C ALA A 23 11.13 3.22 8.32
N ASP A 24 12.27 3.12 9.01
CA ASP A 24 12.41 3.53 10.41
C ASP A 24 12.20 5.03 10.63
N ARG A 25 12.50 5.86 9.62
CA ARG A 25 12.25 7.31 9.66
C ARG A 25 10.83 7.66 9.24
N ALA A 26 10.23 6.88 8.35
CA ALA A 26 8.86 7.08 7.88
C ALA A 26 7.83 6.74 8.96
N LEU A 27 8.06 5.67 9.74
CA LEU A 27 7.13 5.18 10.74
C LEU A 27 6.69 6.25 11.77
N PRO A 28 7.59 6.95 12.49
CA PRO A 28 7.17 7.96 13.48
C PRO A 28 6.43 9.15 12.85
N VAL A 29 6.75 9.50 11.60
CA VAL A 29 6.03 10.55 10.85
C VAL A 29 4.60 10.13 10.61
N LEU A 30 4.39 8.88 10.18
CA LEU A 30 3.05 8.34 9.91
C LEU A 30 2.24 8.12 11.18
N GLU A 31 2.87 7.69 12.28
CA GLU A 31 2.21 7.52 13.58
C GLU A 31 1.68 8.85 14.12
N ALA A 32 2.48 9.91 14.03
CA ALA A 32 2.12 11.25 14.48
C ALA A 32 1.10 11.97 13.57
N PHE A 33 1.03 11.60 12.29
CA PHE A 33 0.13 12.23 11.34
C PHE A 33 -1.34 11.94 11.65
N GLN A 34 -2.17 12.99 11.71
CA GLN A 34 -3.62 12.85 11.89
C GLN A 34 -4.32 13.12 10.56
N PRO A 35 -4.97 12.13 9.93
CA PRO A 35 -5.66 12.32 8.67
C PRO A 35 -6.93 13.16 8.86
N GLU A 36 -7.15 14.12 7.97
CA GLU A 36 -8.31 15.01 7.99
C GLU A 36 -9.50 14.44 7.22
N ASP A 37 -9.22 13.61 6.20
CA ASP A 37 -10.23 12.98 5.37
C ASP A 37 -9.98 11.48 5.19
N GLU A 38 -10.92 10.81 4.52
CA GLU A 38 -10.84 9.36 4.28
C GLU A 38 -9.72 9.00 3.30
N LYS A 39 -9.39 9.88 2.36
CA LYS A 39 -8.33 9.65 1.37
C LYS A 39 -6.95 9.65 2.05
N GLU A 40 -6.71 10.60 2.95
CA GLU A 40 -5.53 10.67 3.79
C GLU A 40 -5.46 9.50 4.77
N ARG A 41 -6.59 9.08 5.34
CA ARG A 41 -6.66 7.89 6.19
C ARG A 41 -6.22 6.64 5.43
N GLN A 42 -6.73 6.44 4.22
CA GLN A 42 -6.35 5.31 3.36
C GLN A 42 -4.88 5.38 2.96
N GLU A 43 -4.38 6.57 2.62
CA GLU A 43 -2.98 6.79 2.25
C GLU A 43 -2.05 6.51 3.45
N LYS A 44 -2.34 7.05 4.63
CA LYS A 44 -1.62 6.75 5.88
C LYS A 44 -1.59 5.24 6.14
N THR A 45 -2.75 4.58 6.03
CA THR A 45 -2.91 3.13 6.26
C THR A 45 -2.02 2.34 5.30
N TYR A 46 -2.03 2.69 4.02
CA TYR A 46 -1.17 2.06 3.01
C TYR A 46 0.32 2.24 3.33
N LEU A 47 0.75 3.46 3.67
CA LEU A 47 2.15 3.76 3.99
C LEU A 47 2.62 3.08 5.28
N LEU A 48 1.76 2.97 6.31
CA LEU A 48 2.04 2.20 7.53
C LEU A 48 2.23 0.72 7.21
N GLY A 49 1.35 0.14 6.40
CA GLY A 49 1.51 -1.24 5.95
C GLY A 49 2.81 -1.47 5.17
N TRP A 50 3.25 -0.50 4.36
CA TRP A 50 4.58 -0.55 3.74
C TRP A 50 5.70 -0.51 4.79
N CYS A 51 5.65 0.40 5.76
CA CYS A 51 6.63 0.44 6.86
C CYS A 51 6.75 -0.92 7.54
N TYR A 52 5.62 -1.55 7.88
CA TYR A 52 5.60 -2.84 8.57
C TYR A 52 6.16 -3.97 7.73
N VAL A 53 5.86 -4.03 6.42
CA VAL A 53 6.50 -5.00 5.52
C VAL A 53 8.01 -4.78 5.45
N SER A 54 8.47 -3.53 5.33
CA SER A 54 9.91 -3.21 5.30
C SER A 54 10.61 -3.59 6.61
N ALA A 55 9.93 -3.42 7.74
CA ALA A 55 10.40 -3.79 9.08
C ALA A 55 10.17 -5.26 9.45
N ARG A 56 9.67 -6.09 8.53
CA ARG A 56 9.31 -7.51 8.76
C ARG A 56 8.28 -7.75 9.87
N ARG A 57 7.45 -6.75 10.16
CA ARG A 57 6.32 -6.82 11.11
C ARG A 57 5.08 -7.32 10.36
N TRP A 58 5.06 -8.62 10.09
CA TRP A 58 4.10 -9.21 9.15
C TRP A 58 2.65 -9.17 9.65
N ASP A 59 2.41 -9.46 10.93
CA ASP A 59 1.08 -9.39 11.54
C ASP A 59 0.51 -7.96 11.49
N ASP A 60 1.33 -6.96 11.83
CA ASP A 60 0.93 -5.55 11.76
C ASP A 60 0.62 -5.12 10.32
N ALA A 61 1.43 -5.55 9.36
CA ALA A 61 1.20 -5.30 7.95
C ALA A 61 -0.13 -5.91 7.49
N MET A 62 -0.42 -7.17 7.85
CA MET A 62 -1.68 -7.82 7.52
C MET A 62 -2.87 -7.10 8.15
N SER A 63 -2.80 -6.75 9.42
CA SER A 63 -3.88 -6.08 10.16
C SER A 63 -4.26 -4.75 9.50
N VAL A 64 -3.27 -3.94 9.14
CA VAL A 64 -3.49 -2.60 8.58
C VAL A 64 -3.86 -2.64 7.10
N LEU A 65 -3.29 -3.54 6.29
CA LEU A 65 -3.52 -3.56 4.84
C LEU A 65 -4.77 -4.33 4.41
N SER A 66 -5.20 -5.36 5.16
CA SER A 66 -6.30 -6.25 4.74
C SER A 66 -7.64 -5.55 4.43
N PRO A 67 -8.01 -4.46 5.13
CA PRO A 67 -9.24 -3.73 4.82
C PRO A 67 -9.17 -2.94 3.50
N LEU A 68 -7.98 -2.45 3.09
CA LEU A 68 -7.84 -1.48 2.00
C LEU A 68 -8.38 -1.96 0.63
N PRO A 69 -8.09 -3.19 0.15
CA PRO A 69 -8.59 -3.63 -1.16
C PRO A 69 -10.12 -3.59 -1.27
N LYS A 70 -10.84 -3.85 -0.18
CA LYS A 70 -12.31 -3.84 -0.16
C LYS A 70 -12.88 -2.43 -0.36
N PHE A 71 -12.23 -1.42 0.20
CA PHE A 71 -12.62 -0.02 0.02
C PHE A 71 -12.41 0.45 -1.41
N VAL A 72 -11.35 -0.02 -2.07
CA VAL A 72 -11.04 0.37 -3.46
C VAL A 72 -12.01 -0.28 -4.46
N GLU A 73 -12.33 -1.58 -4.28
CA GLU A 73 -13.25 -2.31 -5.17
C GLU A 73 -14.73 -1.88 -5.01
N GLY A 74 -15.12 -1.31 -3.86
CA GLY A 74 -16.52 -1.08 -3.47
C GLY A 74 -17.13 0.28 -3.82
N ASP A 75 -16.33 1.25 -4.29
CA ASP A 75 -16.79 2.65 -4.43
C ASP A 75 -17.49 2.97 -5.78
N GLY A 76 -17.83 1.95 -6.57
CA GLY A 76 -18.72 2.04 -7.76
C GLY A 76 -18.26 2.95 -8.91
N GLY A 77 -17.15 3.68 -8.76
CA GLY A 77 -16.57 4.56 -9.77
C GLY A 77 -15.50 3.86 -10.61
N GLU A 78 -15.24 4.40 -11.81
CA GLU A 78 -14.04 4.04 -12.55
C GLU A 78 -12.80 4.41 -11.73
N GLU A 79 -12.14 3.42 -11.13
CA GLU A 79 -10.90 3.66 -10.38
C GLU A 79 -9.91 4.47 -11.25
N SER A 80 -9.28 5.48 -10.67
CA SER A 80 -8.22 6.20 -11.36
C SER A 80 -6.98 5.31 -11.53
N ARG A 81 -6.11 5.63 -12.50
CA ARG A 81 -4.85 4.88 -12.70
C ARG A 81 -3.97 4.86 -11.43
N PRO A 82 -3.80 5.95 -10.67
CA PRO A 82 -3.07 5.94 -9.40
C PRO A 82 -3.66 4.99 -8.34
N GLU A 83 -4.99 4.93 -8.23
CA GLU A 83 -5.67 4.04 -7.26
C GLU A 83 -5.42 2.57 -7.59
N ARG A 84 -5.46 2.19 -8.87
CA ARG A 84 -5.10 0.82 -9.30
C ARG A 84 -3.64 0.47 -8.98
N VAL A 85 -2.70 1.39 -9.20
CA VAL A 85 -1.30 1.16 -8.85
C VAL A 85 -1.15 0.95 -7.35
N ARG A 86 -1.84 1.76 -6.54
CA ARG A 86 -1.87 1.61 -5.08
C ARG A 86 -2.51 0.27 -4.66
N LEU A 87 -3.60 -0.14 -5.29
CA LEU A 87 -4.26 -1.42 -5.05
C LEU A 87 -3.32 -2.60 -5.35
N ALA A 88 -2.67 -2.60 -6.51
CA ALA A 88 -1.70 -3.64 -6.87
C ALA A 88 -0.55 -3.72 -5.86
N HIS A 89 -0.02 -2.56 -5.46
CA HIS A 89 1.01 -2.46 -4.43
C HIS A 89 0.55 -2.93 -3.04
N CYS A 90 -0.70 -2.67 -2.66
CA CYS A 90 -1.30 -3.17 -1.43
C CYS A 90 -1.41 -4.70 -1.46
N LEU A 91 -1.97 -5.25 -2.55
CA LEU A 91 -2.12 -6.69 -2.75
C LEU A 91 -0.76 -7.41 -2.78
N LEU A 92 0.25 -6.82 -3.41
CA LEU A 92 1.61 -7.36 -3.40
C LEU A 92 2.17 -7.46 -1.97
N ARG A 93 1.99 -6.41 -1.16
CA ARG A 93 2.46 -6.38 0.24
C ARG A 93 1.72 -7.37 1.14
N LEU A 94 0.41 -7.48 0.98
CA LEU A 94 -0.39 -8.52 1.65
C LEU A 94 0.10 -9.92 1.29
N GLY A 95 0.37 -10.19 0.01
CA GLY A 95 0.93 -11.47 -0.41
C GLY A 95 2.30 -11.75 0.22
N VAL A 96 3.19 -10.75 0.28
CA VAL A 96 4.49 -10.87 0.95
C VAL A 96 4.35 -11.17 2.44
N ALA A 97 3.47 -10.45 3.14
CA ALA A 97 3.22 -10.68 4.56
C ALA A 97 2.65 -12.09 4.80
N ALA A 98 1.66 -12.51 4.02
CA ALA A 98 1.05 -13.84 4.10
C ALA A 98 2.07 -14.98 3.86
N VAL A 99 2.99 -14.84 2.90
CA VAL A 99 4.09 -15.82 2.70
C VAL A 99 4.94 -15.97 3.96
N ASN A 100 5.32 -14.84 4.57
CA ASN A 100 6.17 -14.86 5.76
C ASN A 100 5.43 -15.34 7.03
N LEU A 101 4.09 -15.31 7.01
CA LEU A 101 3.22 -15.91 8.02
C LEU A 101 2.84 -17.37 7.71
N LEU A 102 3.40 -17.97 6.66
CA LEU A 102 3.10 -19.33 6.20
C LEU A 102 1.63 -19.53 5.75
N GLN A 103 0.93 -18.44 5.44
CA GLN A 103 -0.45 -18.43 4.94
C GLN A 103 -0.48 -18.49 3.41
N TYR A 104 -0.06 -19.63 2.85
CA TYR A 104 0.19 -19.74 1.41
C TYR A 104 -1.06 -19.60 0.53
N GLU A 105 -2.23 -20.02 1.01
CA GLU A 105 -3.48 -19.86 0.28
C GLU A 105 -3.88 -18.39 0.15
N ASP A 106 -3.78 -17.63 1.25
CA ASP A 106 -4.05 -16.20 1.25
C ASP A 106 -3.02 -15.44 0.42
N ALA A 107 -1.74 -15.81 0.52
CA ALA A 107 -0.69 -15.27 -0.33
C ALA A 107 -1.00 -15.45 -1.82
N SER A 108 -1.36 -16.68 -2.22
CA SER A 108 -1.75 -17.00 -3.60
C SER A 108 -2.93 -16.15 -4.06
N ARG A 109 -3.95 -15.98 -3.21
CA ARG A 109 -5.12 -15.13 -3.49
C ARG A 109 -4.72 -13.67 -3.70
N HIS A 110 -3.88 -13.12 -2.83
CA HIS A 110 -3.41 -11.74 -2.94
C HIS A 110 -2.57 -11.50 -4.20
N PHE A 111 -1.64 -12.39 -4.52
CA PHE A 111 -0.82 -12.29 -5.74
C PHE A 111 -1.67 -12.42 -7.00
N THR A 112 -2.64 -13.34 -7.03
CA THR A 112 -3.54 -13.52 -8.17
C THR A 112 -4.35 -12.24 -8.42
N LYS A 113 -4.91 -11.63 -7.37
CA LYS A 113 -5.60 -10.34 -7.49
C LYS A 113 -4.67 -9.23 -7.97
N CYS A 114 -3.44 -9.16 -7.44
CA CYS A 114 -2.44 -8.18 -7.87
C CYS A 114 -2.17 -8.28 -9.37
N LEU A 115 -1.90 -9.50 -9.87
CA LEU A 115 -1.69 -9.74 -11.30
C LEU A 115 -2.90 -9.36 -12.14
N LYS A 116 -4.11 -9.63 -11.66
CA LYS A 116 -5.35 -9.21 -12.35
C LYS A 116 -5.40 -7.69 -12.51
N VAL A 117 -5.18 -6.92 -11.44
CA VAL A 117 -5.17 -5.44 -11.48
C VAL A 117 -4.13 -4.90 -12.46
N LEU A 118 -2.98 -5.55 -12.57
CA LEU A 118 -1.91 -5.14 -13.50
C LEU A 118 -2.24 -5.47 -14.96
N ASN A 119 -2.81 -6.65 -15.20
CA ASN A 119 -3.12 -7.15 -16.53
C ASN A 119 -4.36 -6.49 -17.14
N ASP A 120 -5.37 -6.13 -16.33
CA ASP A 120 -6.66 -5.62 -16.82
C ASP A 120 -6.54 -4.34 -17.67
N LYS A 121 -5.45 -3.56 -17.50
CA LYS A 121 -5.26 -2.28 -18.23
C LYS A 121 -3.82 -1.96 -18.66
N LYS A 122 -2.96 -2.97 -18.88
CA LYS A 122 -1.53 -2.78 -19.28
C LYS A 122 -0.73 -1.89 -18.31
N ILE A 123 -0.94 -2.01 -17.00
CA ILE A 123 -0.14 -1.28 -16.01
C ILE A 123 1.23 -1.97 -15.91
N GLN A 124 2.29 -1.31 -16.40
CA GLN A 124 3.64 -1.84 -16.26
C GLN A 124 4.19 -1.53 -14.86
N LEU A 125 4.42 -2.57 -14.05
CA LEU A 125 5.20 -2.51 -12.80
C LEU A 125 6.54 -3.24 -12.99
N PRO A 126 7.66 -2.53 -13.19
CA PRO A 126 8.97 -3.13 -13.44
C PRO A 126 9.46 -4.07 -12.32
N ILE A 127 9.14 -3.76 -11.05
CA ILE A 127 9.63 -4.48 -9.87
C ILE A 127 8.98 -5.87 -9.71
N ALA A 128 7.75 -6.06 -10.21
CA ALA A 128 7.04 -7.34 -10.08
C ALA A 128 7.67 -8.46 -10.95
N LYS A 129 8.34 -8.11 -12.06
CA LYS A 129 8.98 -9.08 -12.95
C LYS A 129 10.23 -9.75 -12.36
N LEU A 130 10.90 -9.09 -11.41
CA LEU A 130 12.16 -9.60 -10.83
C LEU A 130 11.96 -10.65 -9.74
N LYS A 131 10.77 -10.69 -9.10
CA LYS A 131 10.46 -11.65 -8.03
C LYS A 131 9.70 -12.91 -8.49
N ALA A 132 9.36 -12.98 -9.78
CA ALA A 132 8.66 -14.12 -10.39
C ALA A 132 9.62 -15.08 -11.14
N ARG A 133 10.92 -14.99 -10.87
CA ARG A 133 11.94 -15.95 -11.31
C ARG A 133 12.55 -16.65 -10.11
#